data_AF-A0A914F558-F1
#
_entry.id   AF-A0A914F558-F1
#
_cell.length_a   1.000
_cell.length_b   1.000
_cell.length_c   1.000
_cell.angle_alpha   90.00
_cell.angle_beta   90.00
_cell.angle_gamma   90.00
#
_symmetry.space_group_name_H-M   'P 1'
#
loop_
_entity.id
_entity.type
_entity.pdbx_description
1 polymer ?
#
loop_
_entity_poly.entity_id
_entity_poly.type
_entity_poly.pdbx_seq_one_letter_code
_entity_poly.pdbx_strand_id
1 'polypeptide(L)' 'MNSFVNDVFERIATEAARLCQYSKKMTLSSHEIQSAARLILPGELSKHAVSEGTKAIAKFNVTKPPA' A
#
# COMPACT_ATOMS: atom_id res chain seq x y z
N MET A 1 -6.15 -18.58 -7.12
CA MET A 1 -6.08 -17.41 -6.23
C MET A 1 -4.77 -16.65 -6.40
N ASN A 2 -3.61 -17.31 -6.48
CA ASN A 2 -2.30 -16.67 -6.68
C ASN A 2 -2.27 -15.65 -7.84
N SER A 3 -2.86 -15.98 -8.98
CA SER A 3 -2.88 -15.06 -10.13
C SER A 3 -3.65 -13.76 -9.87
N PHE A 4 -4.73 -13.81 -9.08
CA PHE A 4 -5.48 -12.61 -8.69
C PHE A 4 -4.65 -11.73 -7.74
N VAL A 5 -3.99 -12.35 -6.76
CA VAL A 5 -3.11 -11.63 -5.83
C VAL A 5 -1.95 -10.96 -6.57
N ASN A 6 -1.35 -11.66 -7.53
CA ASN A 6 -0.25 -11.12 -8.32
C ASN A 6 -0.68 -9.94 -9.22
N ASP A 7 -1.83 -10.03 -9.89
CA ASP A 7 -2.36 -8.93 -10.71
C ASP A 7 -2.66 -7.68 -9.86
N VAL A 8 -3.28 -7.84 -8.69
CA VAL A 8 -3.55 -6.72 -7.80
C VAL A 8 -2.26 -6.14 -7.22
N PHE A 9 -1.30 -6.98 -6.84
CA PHE A 9 0.01 -6.55 -6.35
C PHE A 9 0.74 -5.71 -7.39
N GLU A 10 0.81 -6.17 -8.64
CA GLU A 10 1.53 -5.47 -9.71
C GLU A 10 0.89 -4.12 -10.02
N ARG A 11 -0.45 -4.04 -10.04
CA ARG A 11 -1.19 -2.77 -10.23
C ARG A 11 -0.90 -1.78 -9.11
N ILE A 12 -0.96 -2.20 -7.85
CA ILE A 12 -0.69 -1.32 -6.70
C ILE A 12 0.77 -0.88 -6.68
N ALA A 13 1.71 -1.79 -6.90
CA ALA A 13 3.14 -1.49 -6.89
C ALA A 13 3.51 -0.49 -7.99
N THR A 14 2.99 -0.69 -9.20
CA THR A 14 3.20 0.20 -10.34
C THR A 14 2.66 1.59 -10.06
N GLU A 15 1.44 1.69 -9.53
CA GLU A 15 0.83 2.98 -9.24
C GLU A 15 1.51 3.70 -8.07
N ALA A 16 1.93 2.97 -7.04
CA ALA A 16 2.69 3.54 -5.92
C ALA A 16 4.05 4.08 -6.37
N ALA A 17 4.73 3.38 -7.29
CA ALA A 17 5.98 3.85 -7.88
C ALA A 17 5.79 5.16 -8.66
N ARG A 18 4.71 5.29 -9.44
CA ARG A 18 4.36 6.54 -10.13
C ARG A 18 4.08 7.68 -9.16
N LEU A 19 3.31 7.43 -8.10
CA LEU A 19 3.03 8.43 -7.06
C LEU A 19 4.30 8.92 -6.35
N CYS A 20 5.25 8.01 -6.11
CA CYS A 20 6.56 8.35 -5.54
C CYS A 20 7.36 9.28 -6.47
N GLN A 21 7.40 8.96 -7.77
CA GLN A 21 8.04 9.78 -8.79
C GLN A 21 7.38 11.16 -8.93
N TYR A 22 6.04 11.23 -8.95
CA TYR A 22 5.31 12.51 -8.98
C TYR A 22 5.60 13.36 -7.75
N SER A 23 5.78 12.72 -6.60
CA SER A 23 6.15 13.39 -5.35
C SER A 23 7.64 13.74 -5.27
N LYS A 24 8.43 13.47 -6.32
CA LYS A 24 9.90 13.66 -6.39
C LYS A 24 10.65 13.00 -5.23
N LYS A 25 10.13 11.88 -4.73
CA LYS A 25 10.80 11.08 -3.68
C LYS A 25 11.56 9.91 -4.33
N MET A 26 12.66 9.52 -3.70
CA MET A 26 13.44 8.34 -4.09
C MET A 26 13.06 7.09 -3.28
N THR A 27 12.33 7.28 -2.18
CA THR A 27 11.94 6.22 -1.25
C THR A 27 10.43 6.05 -1.25
N LEU A 28 9.98 4.84 -1.57
CA LEU A 28 8.57 4.46 -1.47
C LEU A 28 8.17 4.32 0.01
N SER A 29 7.18 5.07 0.47
CA SER A 29 6.65 4.95 1.83
C SER A 29 5.29 4.26 1.84
N SER A 30 4.80 3.94 3.05
CA SER A 30 3.44 3.43 3.24
C SER A 30 2.36 4.37 2.72
N HIS A 31 2.65 5.67 2.62
CA HIS A 31 1.72 6.67 2.10
C HIS A 31 1.41 6.48 0.61
N GLU A 32 2.44 6.22 -0.21
CA GLU A 32 2.26 5.98 -1.65
C GLU A 32 1.52 4.65 -1.89
N ILE A 33 1.80 3.61 -1.10
CA ILE A 33 1.08 2.32 -1.15
C ILE A 33 -0.42 2.50 -0.81
N GLN A 34 -0.73 3.23 0.28
CA GLN A 34 -2.13 3.47 0.67
C GLN A 34 -2.88 4.30 -0.38
N SER A 35 -2.21 5.26 -1.00
CA SER A 35 -2.79 6.09 -2.05
C SER A 35 -3.03 5.30 -3.33
N ALA A 36 -2.08 4.45 -3.74
CA ALA A 36 -2.25 3.52 -4.85
C ALA A 36 -3.40 2.54 -4.61
N ALA A 37 -3.52 1.99 -3.39
CA ALA A 37 -4.63 1.10 -3.03
C ALA A 37 -6.00 1.80 -3.17
N ARG A 38 -6.10 3.10 -2.85
CA ARG A 38 -7.32 3.90 -3.07
C ARG A 38 -7.64 4.14 -4.55
N LEU A 39 -6.63 4.24 -5.40
CA LEU A 39 -6.81 4.43 -6.85
C LEU A 39 -7.19 3.14 -7.56
N ILE A 40 -6.61 2.00 -7.15
CA ILE A 40 -6.84 0.70 -7.79
C ILE A 40 -8.14 0.03 -7.34
N LEU A 41 -8.49 0.13 -6.05
CA LEU A 41 -9.63 -0.58 -5.49
C LEU A 41 -10.90 0.28 -5.49
N PRO A 42 -12.07 -0.27 -5.87
CA PRO A 42 -13.32 0.49 -5.90
C PRO A 42 -13.99 0.59 -4.52
N GLY A 43 -14.64 1.73 -4.26
CA GLY A 43 -15.63 1.90 -3.19
C GLY A 43 -15.19 1.40 -1.81
N GLU A 44 -16.02 0.55 -1.20
CA GLU A 44 -15.78 0.00 0.15
C GLU A 44 -14.52 -0.88 0.25
N LEU A 45 -14.05 -1.49 -0.84
CA LEU A 45 -12.81 -2.28 -0.81
C LEU A 45 -11.60 -1.40 -0.52
N SER A 46 -11.56 -0.18 -1.05
CA SER A 46 -10.48 0.77 -0.77
C SER A 46 -10.41 1.15 0.71
N LYS A 47 -11.57 1.39 1.34
CA LYS A 47 -11.68 1.76 2.76
C LYS A 47 -11.18 0.63 3.66
N HIS A 48 -11.62 -0.59 3.40
CA HIS A 48 -11.18 -1.76 4.16
C HIS A 48 -9.68 -2.02 3.95
N ALA A 49 -9.18 -1.98 2.72
CA ALA A 49 -7.77 -2.19 2.42
C ALA A 49 -6.85 -1.18 3.15
N VAL A 50 -7.23 0.11 3.16
CA VAL A 50 -6.48 1.15 3.88
C VAL A 50 -6.55 0.94 5.39
N SER A 51 -7.72 0.58 5.93
CA SER A 51 -7.89 0.30 7.36
C SER A 51 -7.01 -0.87 7.80
N GLU A 52 -7.06 -2.00 7.09
CA GLU A 52 -6.25 -3.18 7.39
C GLU A 52 -4.75 -2.90 7.21
N GLY A 53 -4.36 -2.15 6.17
CA GLY A 53 -2.97 -1.72 5.99
C GLY A 53 -2.46 -0.86 7.15
N THR A 54 -3.27 0.07 7.65
CA THR A 54 -2.91 0.93 8.79
C THR A 54 -2.75 0.12 10.08
N LYS A 55 -3.67 -0.83 10.33
CA LYS A 55 -3.59 -1.76 11.47
C LYS A 55 -2.33 -2.62 11.39
N ALA A 56 -1.97 -3.12 10.21
CA ALA A 56 -0.78 -3.94 10.01
C ALA A 56 0.50 -3.16 10.30
N ILE A 57 0.60 -1.90 9.86
CA ILE A 57 1.74 -1.01 10.18
C ILE A 57 1.85 -0.77 11.69
N ALA A 58 0.73 -0.48 12.35
CA ALA A 58 0.72 -0.27 13.80
C ALA A 58 1.22 -1.51 14.56
N LYS A 59 0.73 -2.70 14.19
CA LYS A 59 1.20 -3.98 14.77
C LYS A 59 2.69 -4.18 14.54
N PHE A 60 3.18 -3.97 13.31
CA PHE A 60 4.59 -4.13 12.98
C PHE A 60 5.50 -3.26 13.86
N ASN A 61 5.13 -1.98 14.04
CA ASN A 61 5.89 -1.04 14.86
C ASN A 61 5.92 -1.42 16.35
N VAL A 62 4.86 -2.06 16.87
CA VAL A 62 4.81 -2.57 18.25
C VAL A 62 5.64 -3.83 18.42
N THR A 63 5.66 -4.71 17.42
CA THR A 63 6.37 -6.00 17.49
C THR A 63 7.86 -5.91 17.16
N LYS A 64 8.32 -4.78 16.59
CA LYS A 64 9.71 -4.61 16.21
C LYS A 64 10.57 -4.45 17.49
N PRO A 65 11.56 -5.32 17.74
CA PRO A 65 12.47 -5.14 18.87
C PRO A 65 13.22 -3.80 18.73
N PRO A 66 13.52 -3.11 19.85
CA PRO A 66 14.32 -1.90 19.81
C PRO A 66 15.68 -2.22 19.16
N ALA A 67 16.10 -1.34 18.25
CA ALA A 67 17.37 -1.44 17.55
C ALA A 67 18.56 -1.15 18.47
#